data_AF-A1SDH7-F1
#
_entry.id   AF-A1SDH7-F1
#
_cell.length_a   1.000
_cell.length_b   1.000
_cell.length_c   1.000
_cell.angle_alpha   90.00
_cell.angle_beta   90.00
_cell.angle_gamma   90.00
#
_symmetry.space_group_name_H-M   'P 1'
#
loop_
_entity.id
_entity.type
_entity.pdbx_description
1 polymer ?
#
loop_
_entity_poly.entity_id
_entity_poly.type
_entity_poly.pdbx_seq_one_letter_code
_entity_poly.pdbx_strand_id
1 'polypeptide(L)'
;MSQNPFEALGGGGFDMNALLQQAQQMQEQLQSAQERLTETVVDGTVAGGAVTVKVNGVGELVGVEIRAGGFDGSDPDDLSDLGDMIIAAYRDAKAQADALAGEALGPLAGGAEGLPGMPGQLGF
;
A
#
# COMPACT_ATOMS: atom_id res chain seq x y z
N MET A 1 -7.98 59.53 18.23
CA MET A 1 -7.82 58.33 17.37
C MET A 1 -7.38 57.20 18.28
N SER A 2 -8.29 56.34 18.69
CA SER A 2 -7.94 55.12 19.41
C SER A 2 -7.99 53.98 18.40
N GLN A 3 -6.82 53.46 18.04
CA GLN A 3 -6.70 52.28 17.19
C GLN A 3 -7.34 51.09 17.90
N ASN A 4 -8.24 50.41 17.19
CA ASN A 4 -8.87 49.19 17.68
C ASN A 4 -7.92 48.01 17.40
N PRO A 5 -7.43 47.30 18.43
CA PRO A 5 -6.50 46.17 18.26
C PRO A 5 -7.17 44.92 17.67
N PHE A 6 -8.47 44.96 17.40
CA PHE A 6 -9.21 43.83 16.83
C PHE A 6 -9.05 43.69 15.31
N GLU A 7 -8.51 44.70 14.62
CA GLU A 7 -8.26 44.63 13.17
C GLU A 7 -7.03 43.75 12.84
N ALA A 8 -6.17 43.47 13.83
CA ALA A 8 -5.02 42.57 13.68
C ALA A 8 -5.39 41.07 13.75
N LEU A 9 -6.65 40.72 14.06
CA LEU A 9 -7.11 39.33 14.18
C LEU A 9 -8.07 38.91 13.05
N GLY A 10 -8.20 39.72 11.99
CA GLY A 10 -9.14 39.47 10.88
C GLY A 10 -8.73 38.40 9.85
N GLY A 11 -7.67 37.62 10.09
CA GLY A 11 -7.09 36.70 9.07
C GLY A 11 -7.62 35.27 9.04
N GLY A 12 -8.43 34.82 10.01
CA GLY A 12 -8.69 33.38 10.22
C GLY A 12 -9.77 32.71 9.34
N GLY A 13 -10.38 33.42 8.39
CA GLY A 13 -11.50 32.89 7.59
C GLY A 13 -11.12 32.29 6.23
N PHE A 14 -10.00 32.71 5.65
CA PHE A 14 -9.64 32.35 4.27
C PHE A 14 -9.04 30.94 4.15
N ASP A 15 -8.41 30.43 5.20
CA ASP A 15 -7.67 29.16 5.15
C ASP A 15 -8.58 27.91 5.22
N MET A 16 -9.78 28.04 5.81
CA MET A 16 -10.67 26.88 6.01
C MET A 16 -11.16 26.29 4.68
N ASN A 17 -11.52 27.14 3.70
CA ASN A 17 -12.04 26.67 2.42
C ASN A 17 -10.95 26.00 1.55
N ALA A 18 -9.70 26.48 1.65
CA ALA A 18 -8.57 25.87 0.96
C ALA A 18 -8.20 24.52 1.59
N LEU A 19 -8.21 24.44 2.92
CA LEU A 19 -7.99 23.19 3.65
C LEU A 19 -9.04 22.12 3.34
N LEU A 20 -10.32 22.50 3.29
CA LEU A 20 -11.40 21.57 2.92
C LEU A 20 -11.24 21.02 1.51
N GLN A 21 -10.83 21.85 0.54
CA GLN A 21 -10.56 21.40 -0.83
C GLN A 21 -9.35 20.47 -0.90
N GLN A 22 -8.28 20.75 -0.15
CA GLN A 22 -7.12 19.88 -0.09
C GLN A 22 -7.46 18.52 0.53
N ALA A 23 -8.30 18.49 1.58
CA ALA A 23 -8.75 17.27 2.21
C ALA A 23 -9.62 16.41 1.27
N GLN A 24 -10.52 17.03 0.50
CA GLN A 24 -11.33 16.34 -0.51
C GLN A 24 -10.45 15.72 -1.59
N GLN A 25 -9.49 16.47 -2.13
CA GLN A 25 -8.54 15.97 -3.13
C GLN A 25 -7.69 14.81 -2.58
N MET A 26 -7.23 14.90 -1.34
CA MET A 26 -6.49 13.82 -0.69
C MET A 26 -7.35 12.56 -0.51
N GLN A 27 -8.62 12.71 -0.12
CA GLN A 27 -9.56 11.58 0.01
C GLN A 27 -9.78 10.87 -1.33
N GLU A 28 -10.00 11.63 -2.41
CA GLU A 28 -10.13 11.09 -3.77
C GLU A 28 -8.85 10.39 -4.24
N GLN A 29 -7.69 11.00 -3.99
CA GLN A 29 -6.39 10.41 -4.34
C GLN A 29 -6.11 9.12 -3.56
N LEU A 30 -6.46 9.06 -2.28
CA LEU A 30 -6.33 7.85 -1.45
C LEU A 30 -7.25 6.73 -1.95
N GLN A 31 -8.49 7.04 -2.32
CA GLN A 31 -9.42 6.06 -2.89
C GLN A 31 -8.91 5.53 -4.23
N SER A 32 -8.53 6.43 -5.15
CA SER A 32 -7.99 6.05 -6.45
C SER A 32 -6.66 5.29 -6.35
N ALA A 33 -5.79 5.65 -5.41
CA ALA A 33 -4.56 4.90 -5.15
C ALA A 33 -4.87 3.48 -4.66
N GLN A 34 -5.81 3.31 -3.73
CA GLN A 34 -6.24 1.99 -3.26
C GLN A 34 -6.84 1.14 -4.37
N GLU A 35 -7.75 1.69 -5.18
CA GLU A 35 -8.33 0.98 -6.33
C GLU A 35 -7.26 0.50 -7.31
N ARG A 36 -6.32 1.39 -7.67
CA ARG A 36 -5.19 1.03 -8.53
C ARG A 36 -4.32 -0.06 -7.91
N LEU A 37 -4.07 -0.01 -6.60
CA LEU A 37 -3.30 -1.04 -5.91
C LEU A 37 -4.03 -2.39 -5.93
N THR A 38 -5.35 -2.42 -5.72
CA THR A 38 -6.15 -3.65 -5.80
C THR A 38 -6.13 -4.26 -7.22
N GLU A 39 -6.11 -3.44 -8.26
CA GLU A 39 -6.04 -3.89 -9.65
C GLU A 39 -4.62 -4.27 -10.12
N THR A 40 -3.59 -3.68 -9.51
CA THR A 40 -2.19 -3.93 -9.88
C THR A 40 -1.73 -5.24 -9.25
N VAL A 41 -1.37 -6.21 -10.09
CA VAL A 41 -0.90 -7.53 -9.66
C VAL A 41 0.59 -7.67 -9.95
N VAL A 42 1.33 -8.20 -8.98
CA VAL A 42 2.73 -8.58 -9.09
C VAL A 42 2.89 -10.08 -8.89
N ASP A 43 3.90 -10.62 -9.55
CA ASP A 43 4.21 -12.04 -9.54
C ASP A 43 5.50 -12.28 -8.76
N GLY A 44 5.44 -13.22 -7.81
CA GLY A 44 6.62 -13.81 -7.19
C GLY A 44 6.82 -15.20 -7.73
N THR A 45 8.04 -15.51 -8.17
CA THR A 45 8.31 -16.73 -8.93
C THR A 45 9.55 -17.45 -8.42
N VAL A 46 9.46 -18.78 -8.25
CA VAL A 46 10.57 -19.62 -7.77
C VAL A 46 10.75 -20.86 -8.65
N ALA A 47 11.81 -21.65 -8.38
CA ALA A 47 12.09 -22.92 -9.06
C ALA A 47 12.09 -22.83 -10.60
N GLY A 48 12.71 -21.79 -11.16
CA GLY A 48 12.73 -21.57 -12.62
C GLY A 48 11.35 -21.28 -13.23
N GLY A 49 10.39 -20.88 -12.40
CA GLY A 49 9.00 -20.65 -12.77
C GLY A 49 8.07 -21.83 -12.59
N ALA A 50 8.50 -22.91 -11.93
CA ALA A 50 7.59 -24.00 -11.60
C ALA A 50 6.44 -23.55 -10.68
N VAL A 51 6.68 -22.55 -9.83
CA VAL A 51 5.67 -21.95 -8.94
C VAL A 51 5.69 -20.44 -9.11
N THR A 52 4.52 -19.88 -9.41
CA THR A 52 4.27 -18.43 -9.47
C THR A 52 3.09 -18.09 -8.57
N VAL A 53 3.28 -17.12 -7.68
CA VAL A 53 2.26 -16.58 -6.80
C VAL A 53 1.96 -15.15 -7.20
N LYS A 54 0.67 -14.81 -7.28
CA LYS A 54 0.19 -13.48 -7.69
C LYS A 54 -0.43 -12.76 -6.51
N VAL A 55 0.08 -11.57 -6.21
CA VAL A 55 -0.38 -10.73 -5.11
C VAL A 55 -0.73 -9.35 -5.67
N ASN A 56 -1.84 -8.77 -5.26
CA ASN A 56 -2.16 -7.40 -5.65
C ASN A 56 -1.43 -6.36 -4.78
N GLY A 57 -1.45 -5.09 -5.19
CA GLY A 57 -0.79 -3.99 -4.47
C GLY A 57 -1.34 -3.70 -3.08
N VAL A 58 -2.46 -4.30 -2.66
CA VAL A 58 -2.94 -4.24 -1.26
C VAL A 58 -2.54 -5.49 -0.45
N GLY A 59 -1.81 -6.42 -1.04
CA GLY A 59 -1.25 -7.59 -0.38
C GLY A 59 -2.18 -8.82 -0.37
N GLU A 60 -3.26 -8.81 -1.13
CA GLU A 60 -4.15 -9.98 -1.26
C GLU A 60 -3.57 -10.99 -2.25
N LEU A 61 -3.62 -12.27 -1.87
CA LEU A 61 -3.30 -13.39 -2.76
C LEU A 61 -4.43 -13.58 -3.77
N VAL A 62 -4.15 -13.31 -5.04
CA VAL A 62 -5.15 -13.37 -6.14
C VAL A 62 -4.94 -14.56 -7.07
N GLY A 63 -3.82 -15.26 -6.98
CA GLY A 63 -3.57 -16.45 -7.79
C GLY A 63 -2.34 -17.23 -7.39
N VAL A 64 -2.37 -18.53 -7.69
CA VAL A 64 -1.22 -19.43 -7.61
C VAL A 64 -1.21 -20.29 -8.86
N GLU A 65 -0.09 -20.30 -9.56
CA GLU A 65 0.15 -21.10 -10.75
C GLU A 65 1.29 -22.08 -10.48
N ILE A 66 1.04 -23.38 -10.73
CA ILE A 66 2.00 -24.45 -10.56
C ILE A 66 2.12 -25.18 -11.89
N ARG A 67 3.34 -25.29 -12.43
CA ARG A 67 3.59 -26.01 -13.69
C ARG A 67 3.50 -27.50 -13.47
N ALA A 68 2.74 -28.17 -14.34
CA ALA A 68 2.59 -29.62 -14.32
C ALA A 68 3.92 -30.34 -14.54
N GLY A 69 4.09 -31.48 -13.88
CA GLY A 69 5.28 -32.32 -13.98
C GLY A 69 6.49 -31.83 -13.18
N GLY A 70 6.37 -30.73 -12.43
CA GLY A 70 7.42 -30.27 -11.50
C GLY A 70 7.41 -30.99 -10.15
N PHE A 71 6.30 -31.65 -9.80
CA PHE A 71 6.06 -32.24 -8.48
C PHE A 71 5.21 -33.51 -8.61
N ASP A 72 5.49 -34.53 -7.80
CA ASP A 72 4.64 -35.71 -7.63
C ASP A 72 3.57 -35.44 -6.55
N GLY A 73 2.31 -35.30 -6.98
CA GLY A 73 1.19 -35.08 -6.06
C GLY A 73 0.84 -36.27 -5.15
N SER A 74 1.52 -37.41 -5.32
CA SER A 74 1.39 -38.59 -4.45
C SER A 74 2.57 -38.77 -3.50
N ASP A 75 3.62 -37.97 -3.63
CA ASP A 75 4.78 -37.98 -2.74
C ASP A 75 4.64 -36.87 -1.66
N PRO A 76 4.56 -37.23 -0.37
CA PRO A 76 4.49 -36.27 0.73
C PRO A 76 5.66 -35.28 0.78
N ASP A 77 6.87 -35.71 0.39
CA ASP A 77 8.07 -34.87 0.47
C ASP A 77 8.01 -33.78 -0.62
N ASP A 78 7.64 -34.13 -1.86
CA ASP A 78 7.42 -33.16 -2.95
C ASP A 78 6.31 -32.15 -2.62
N LEU A 79 5.24 -32.58 -1.96
CA LEU A 79 4.17 -31.69 -1.52
C LEU A 79 4.63 -30.71 -0.44
N SER A 80 5.51 -31.14 0.47
CA SER A 80 6.11 -30.28 1.48
C SER A 80 7.00 -29.22 0.82
N ASP A 81 7.88 -29.63 -0.09
CA ASP A 81 8.77 -28.74 -0.83
C ASP A 81 7.99 -27.72 -1.67
N LEU A 82 6.90 -28.15 -2.30
CA LEU A 82 5.97 -27.25 -3.01
C LEU A 82 5.38 -26.19 -2.07
N GLY A 83 4.98 -26.58 -0.86
CA GLY A 83 4.49 -25.65 0.16
C GLY A 83 5.51 -24.56 0.49
N ASP A 84 6.77 -24.94 0.72
CA ASP A 84 7.85 -24.00 1.00
C ASP A 84 8.13 -23.07 -0.19
N MET A 85 8.07 -23.61 -1.41
CA MET A 85 8.19 -22.82 -2.64
C MET A 85 7.06 -21.79 -2.80
N ILE A 86 5.82 -22.16 -2.49
CA ILE A 86 4.68 -21.22 -2.50
C ILE A 86 4.89 -20.11 -1.48
N ILE A 87 5.38 -20.43 -0.27
CA ILE A 87 5.69 -19.42 0.76
C ILE A 87 6.79 -18.47 0.28
N ALA A 88 7.85 -19.00 -0.35
CA ALA A 88 8.93 -18.20 -0.89
C ALA A 88 8.45 -17.27 -2.02
N ALA A 89 7.68 -17.80 -2.97
CA ALA A 89 7.07 -17.03 -4.05
C ALA A 89 6.11 -15.96 -3.53
N TYR A 90 5.27 -16.28 -2.54
CA TYR A 90 4.38 -15.30 -1.91
C TYR A 90 5.16 -14.18 -1.22
N ARG A 91 6.24 -14.50 -0.49
CA ARG A 91 7.05 -13.49 0.20
C ARG A 91 7.70 -12.52 -0.78
N ASP A 92 8.18 -13.02 -1.92
CA ASP A 92 8.72 -12.21 -3.00
C ASP A 92 7.64 -11.28 -3.60
N ALA A 93 6.49 -11.85 -3.98
CA ALA A 93 5.35 -11.09 -4.50
C ALA A 93 4.86 -10.01 -3.51
N LYS A 94 4.77 -10.38 -2.22
CA LYS A 94 4.33 -9.48 -1.14
C LYS A 94 5.30 -8.32 -0.93
N ALA A 95 6.61 -8.56 -1.00
CA ALA A 95 7.62 -7.51 -0.90
C ALA A 95 7.51 -6.50 -2.07
N GLN A 96 7.22 -6.99 -3.29
CA GLN A 96 6.97 -6.14 -4.45
C GLN A 96 5.67 -5.33 -4.29
N ALA A 97 4.59 -5.97 -3.82
CA ALA A 97 3.32 -5.30 -3.55
C ALA A 97 3.46 -4.20 -2.48
N ASP A 98 4.21 -4.46 -1.41
CA ASP A 98 4.46 -3.49 -0.35
C ASP A 98 5.28 -2.29 -0.85
N ALA A 99 6.24 -2.52 -1.75
CA ALA A 99 6.98 -1.44 -2.40
C ALA A 99 6.05 -0.57 -3.26
N LEU A 100 5.19 -1.18 -4.08
CA LEU A 100 4.20 -0.46 -4.88
C LEU A 100 3.22 0.33 -4.02
N ALA A 101 2.74 -0.25 -2.91
CA ALA A 101 1.87 0.42 -1.96
C ALA A 101 2.57 1.64 -1.33
N GLY A 102 3.83 1.48 -0.94
CA GLY A 102 4.66 2.56 -0.40
C GLY A 102 4.86 3.71 -1.40
N GLU A 103 5.07 3.39 -2.69
CA GLU A 103 5.19 4.40 -3.75
C GLU A 103 3.87 5.12 -4.03
N ALA A 104 2.74 4.40 -4.02
CA ALA A 104 1.43 4.96 -4.33
C ALA A 104 0.84 5.78 -3.16
N LEU A 105 1.05 5.34 -1.92
CA LEU A 105 0.49 5.96 -0.72
C LEU A 105 1.47 6.88 -0.01
N GLY A 106 2.78 6.69 -0.17
CA GLY A 106 3.83 7.50 0.48
C GLY A 106 3.66 9.01 0.29
N PRO A 107 3.41 9.51 -0.94
CA PRO A 107 3.13 10.93 -1.15
C PRO A 107 1.87 11.44 -0.44
N LEU A 108 0.89 10.57 -0.21
CA LEU A 108 -0.37 10.90 0.47
C LEU A 108 -0.19 10.88 2.00
N ALA A 109 0.59 9.92 2.52
CA ALA A 109 0.93 9.82 3.93
C ALA A 109 1.91 10.92 4.38
N GLY A 110 2.90 11.29 3.56
CA GLY A 110 3.84 12.37 3.83
C GLY A 110 3.17 13.76 3.90
N GLY A 111 1.99 13.92 3.28
CA GLY A 111 1.15 15.09 3.48
C GLY A 111 0.64 15.23 4.93
N ALA A 112 0.50 14.12 5.66
CA ALA A 112 0.09 14.10 7.06
C ALA A 112 1.26 14.32 8.03
N GLU A 113 2.50 13.97 7.67
CA GLU A 113 3.69 14.32 8.46
C GLU A 113 3.95 15.84 8.46
N GLY A 114 3.45 16.54 7.44
CA GLY A 114 3.38 18.00 7.41
C GLY A 114 2.38 18.61 8.39
N LEU A 115 1.51 17.82 9.05
CA LEU A 115 0.67 18.28 10.14
C LEU A 115 1.50 18.29 11.43
N PRO A 116 1.87 19.47 11.95
CA PRO A 116 2.57 19.57 13.22
C PRO A 116 1.60 19.07 14.31
N GLY A 117 1.80 17.85 14.79
CA GLY A 117 0.98 17.32 15.89
C GLY A 117 0.63 15.83 15.84
N MET A 118 1.12 15.04 14.89
CA MET A 118 1.04 13.58 14.99
C MET A 118 2.40 13.03 15.47
N PRO A 119 2.68 13.00 16.79
CA PRO A 119 3.84 12.30 17.30
C PRO A 119 3.69 10.82 16.98
N GLY A 120 4.74 10.22 16.42
CA GLY A 120 4.82 8.81 16.03
C GLY A 120 4.49 7.84 17.18
N GLN A 121 3.21 7.59 17.37
CA GLN A 121 2.68 6.67 18.37
C GLN A 121 1.88 5.57 17.69
N LEU A 122 2.60 4.65 17.06
CA LEU A 122 2.25 3.23 17.06
C LEU A 122 3.56 2.46 17.21
N GLY A 123 4.18 2.61 18.38
CA GLY A 123 5.13 1.62 18.84
C GLY A 123 4.34 0.46 19.41
N PHE A 124 4.36 -0.69 18.73
CA PHE A 124 4.38 -2.05 19.27
C PHE A 124 4.91 -2.98 18.18
#